data_AF-A0A7V9C3E5-F1
#
_entry.id   AF-A0A7V9C3E5-F1
#
_cell.length_a   1.000
_cell.length_b   1.000
_cell.length_c   1.000
_cell.angle_alpha   90.00
_cell.angle_beta   90.00
_cell.angle_gamma   90.00
#
_symmetry.space_group_name_H-M   'P 1'
#
loop_
_entity.id
_entity.type
_entity.pdbx_description
1 polymer ?
#
loop_
_entity_poly.entity_id
_entity_poly.type
_entity_poly.pdbx_seq_one_letter_code
_entity_poly.pdbx_strand_id
1 'polypeptide(L)'
;MFSRIVKKGLCLSLLLFATGVIFVAAQTQPLVQTDNRTLTRYLDQIAGMTADEAVRIALENNGELIALRKERDAARALVKQAGLRPNPSVEFSRQEQIGGADNDTMIGGSLPLELGGRRSARIAVAERELAVREKSVEDRERLLASEVRMKFGEALAATLKLKFAEDVLETAFEQFRLVQARVTEGKTAPLEENMTLVAVNRLRSIRETQAGNTEIAFLELRNLLGMKPEQPLRLRGDFGNLVAPLPILAAATANALQARPDLA
;
A
#
# COMPACT_ATOMS: atom_id res chain seq x y z
N MET A 1 33.19 10.97 -82.65
CA MET A 1 32.54 9.96 -81.79
C MET A 1 31.18 10.54 -81.39
N PHE A 2 30.12 9.87 -81.82
CA PHE A 2 28.68 9.98 -81.47
C PHE A 2 28.38 10.66 -80.10
N SER A 3 27.31 11.44 -79.86
CA SER A 3 26.01 11.60 -80.52
C SER A 3 25.28 12.89 -80.05
N ARG A 4 24.55 13.49 -81.02
CA ARG A 4 23.38 14.40 -81.05
C ARG A 4 22.63 14.72 -79.73
N ILE A 5 22.25 15.97 -79.42
CA ILE A 5 21.10 16.78 -79.93
C ILE A 5 19.76 16.04 -79.68
N VAL A 6 18.79 16.56 -78.91
CA VAL A 6 17.69 17.47 -79.35
C VAL A 6 16.99 18.09 -78.13
N LYS A 7 16.67 19.39 -78.22
CA LYS A 7 15.69 20.11 -77.38
C LYS A 7 14.30 20.12 -78.04
N LYS A 8 13.28 20.32 -77.19
CA LYS A 8 11.94 20.93 -77.41
C LYS A 8 10.77 20.00 -77.76
N GLY A 9 9.68 20.15 -76.98
CA GLY A 9 8.34 19.66 -77.27
C GLY A 9 7.34 20.19 -76.23
N LEU A 10 6.49 21.12 -76.67
CA LEU A 10 5.42 21.81 -75.94
C LEU A 10 4.10 21.04 -76.14
N CYS A 11 3.32 20.74 -75.09
CA CYS A 11 1.88 20.36 -75.10
C CYS A 11 1.37 20.47 -73.64
N LEU A 12 0.58 21.47 -73.25
CA LEU A 12 -0.85 21.71 -73.45
C LEU A 12 -1.78 20.63 -72.86
N SER A 13 -2.65 21.08 -71.93
CA SER A 13 -3.87 20.44 -71.38
C SER A 13 -3.63 19.30 -70.36
N LEU A 14 -4.39 19.14 -69.26
CA LEU A 14 -5.83 19.30 -69.07
C LEU A 14 -6.12 19.44 -67.55
N LEU A 15 -7.02 20.36 -67.18
CA LEU A 15 -7.58 20.46 -65.83
C LEU A 15 -8.45 19.23 -65.51
N LEU A 16 -8.23 18.58 -64.36
CA LEU A 16 -9.22 17.71 -63.72
C LEU A 16 -9.58 18.29 -62.35
N PHE A 17 -10.75 18.91 -62.27
CA PHE A 17 -11.43 19.22 -61.02
C PHE A 17 -12.03 17.91 -60.48
N ALA A 18 -11.43 17.36 -59.42
CA ALA A 18 -12.04 16.28 -58.64
C ALA A 18 -12.89 16.91 -57.53
N THR A 19 -14.21 16.93 -57.74
CA THR A 19 -15.20 17.25 -56.71
C THR A 19 -15.28 16.09 -55.71
N GLY A 20 -14.45 16.15 -54.67
CA GLY A 20 -14.56 15.27 -53.51
C GLY A 20 -15.72 15.71 -52.62
N VAL A 21 -16.86 15.04 -52.71
CA VAL A 21 -17.93 15.13 -51.70
C VAL A 21 -17.41 14.45 -50.43
N ILE A 22 -17.03 15.25 -49.43
CA ILE A 22 -16.68 14.75 -48.11
C ILE A 22 -18.00 14.38 -47.41
N PHE A 23 -18.33 13.09 -47.44
CA PHE A 23 -19.34 12.53 -46.55
C PHE A 23 -18.79 12.62 -45.13
N VAL A 24 -19.20 13.63 -44.36
CA VAL A 24 -19.02 13.66 -42.92
C VAL A 24 -19.98 12.63 -42.35
N ALA A 25 -19.47 11.41 -42.13
CA ALA A 25 -20.18 10.43 -41.32
C ALA A 25 -20.32 11.01 -39.92
N ALA A 26 -21.55 11.41 -39.56
CA ALA A 26 -21.89 11.72 -38.18
C ALA A 26 -21.61 10.47 -37.35
N GLN A 27 -20.50 10.49 -36.61
CA GLN A 27 -20.25 9.47 -35.60
C GLN A 27 -21.27 9.70 -34.48
N THR A 28 -22.39 8.99 -34.56
CA THR A 28 -23.21 8.69 -33.39
C THR A 28 -22.33 7.98 -32.37
N GLN A 29 -21.80 8.75 -31.43
CA GLN A 29 -21.14 8.19 -30.25
C GLN A 29 -22.17 7.31 -29.53
N PRO A 30 -21.84 6.04 -29.24
CA PRO A 30 -22.76 5.19 -28.51
C PRO A 30 -22.99 5.74 -27.10
N LEU A 31 -24.21 5.52 -26.63
CA LEU A 31 -24.74 5.87 -25.32
C LEU A 31 -23.74 5.57 -24.20
N VAL A 32 -23.73 6.43 -23.18
CA VAL A 32 -22.98 6.28 -21.93
C VAL A 32 -23.23 4.87 -21.38
N GLN A 33 -22.26 3.98 -21.57
CA GLN A 33 -22.23 2.70 -20.89
C GLN A 33 -21.73 2.98 -19.49
N THR A 34 -22.59 2.75 -18.49
CA THR A 34 -22.26 2.71 -17.05
C THR A 34 -20.81 2.27 -16.87
N ASP A 35 -19.97 3.15 -16.35
CA ASP A 35 -18.54 2.94 -16.22
C ASP A 35 -18.27 1.99 -15.02
N ASN A 36 -18.71 0.74 -15.15
CA ASN A 36 -18.43 -0.36 -14.23
C ASN A 36 -16.91 -0.63 -14.08
N ARG A 37 -16.08 0.08 -14.85
CA ARG A 37 -14.61 -0.01 -14.87
C ARG A 37 -13.98 0.47 -13.57
N THR A 38 -14.47 1.55 -12.95
CA THR A 38 -13.87 2.06 -11.69
C THR A 38 -14.08 1.06 -10.56
N LEU A 39 -15.28 0.52 -10.43
CA LEU A 39 -15.58 -0.52 -9.44
C LEU A 39 -14.79 -1.80 -9.67
N THR A 40 -14.70 -2.25 -10.92
CA THR A 40 -13.96 -3.48 -11.26
C THR A 40 -12.46 -3.34 -10.97
N ARG A 41 -11.93 -2.12 -10.86
CA ARG A 41 -10.53 -1.88 -10.46
C ARG A 41 -10.29 -2.19 -8.98
N TYR A 42 -11.24 -1.90 -8.11
CA TYR A 42 -11.06 -1.94 -6.65
C TYR A 42 -11.86 -3.04 -5.94
N LEU A 43 -12.96 -3.51 -6.54
CA LEU A 43 -13.87 -4.48 -5.96
C LEU A 43 -14.04 -5.69 -6.87
N ASP A 44 -13.99 -6.87 -6.27
CA ASP A 44 -14.29 -8.15 -6.91
C ASP A 44 -14.97 -9.05 -5.89
N GLN A 45 -16.28 -9.22 -6.00
CA GLN A 45 -17.04 -10.01 -5.02
C GLN A 45 -16.82 -11.52 -5.16
N ILE A 46 -16.17 -11.98 -6.24
CA ILE A 46 -15.91 -13.40 -6.51
C ILE A 46 -14.49 -13.76 -6.07
N ALA A 47 -13.50 -13.06 -6.63
CA ALA A 47 -12.08 -13.37 -6.46
C ALA A 47 -11.32 -12.31 -5.64
N GLY A 48 -12.00 -11.27 -5.14
CA GLY A 48 -11.39 -10.25 -4.31
C GLY A 48 -10.98 -10.78 -2.94
N MET A 49 -10.01 -10.09 -2.36
CA MET A 49 -9.44 -10.41 -1.06
C MET A 49 -10.39 -9.99 0.07
N THR A 50 -10.60 -10.89 1.02
CA THR A 50 -11.40 -10.64 2.23
C THR A 50 -10.56 -10.00 3.35
N ALA A 51 -11.21 -9.45 4.37
CA ALA A 51 -10.52 -8.84 5.52
C ALA A 51 -9.62 -9.84 6.26
N ASP A 52 -10.05 -11.09 6.44
CA ASP A 52 -9.26 -12.10 7.14
C ASP A 52 -8.07 -12.59 6.30
N GLU A 53 -8.22 -12.68 4.97
CA GLU A 53 -7.11 -12.97 4.07
C GLU A 53 -6.08 -11.83 4.07
N ALA A 54 -6.54 -10.58 4.09
CA ALA A 54 -5.68 -9.40 4.21
C ALA A 54 -4.86 -9.46 5.51
N VAL A 55 -5.48 -9.83 6.63
CA VAL A 55 -4.77 -10.02 7.91
C VAL A 55 -3.72 -11.13 7.82
N ARG A 56 -4.07 -12.28 7.22
CA ARG A 56 -3.10 -13.37 7.03
C ARG A 56 -1.88 -12.92 6.22
N ILE A 57 -2.13 -12.25 5.09
CA ILE A 57 -1.05 -11.74 4.22
C ILE A 57 -0.19 -10.70 4.96
N ALA A 58 -0.80 -9.81 5.74
CA ALA A 58 -0.07 -8.83 6.54
C ALA A 58 0.83 -9.50 7.59
N LEU A 59 0.32 -10.49 8.32
CA LEU A 59 1.09 -11.22 9.33
C LEU A 59 2.28 -11.98 8.75
N GLU A 60 2.25 -12.31 7.46
CA GLU A 60 3.34 -12.99 6.75
C GLU A 60 4.36 -12.00 6.16
N ASN A 61 3.89 -10.90 5.56
CA ASN A 61 4.72 -10.06 4.69
C ASN A 61 5.04 -8.66 5.26
N ASN A 62 4.43 -8.26 6.37
CA ASN A 62 4.67 -6.94 6.94
C ASN A 62 6.13 -6.80 7.43
N GLY A 63 6.83 -5.79 6.90
CA GLY A 63 8.26 -5.60 7.16
C GLY A 63 8.60 -5.29 8.62
N GLU A 64 7.74 -4.56 9.32
CA GLU A 64 7.94 -4.22 10.73
C GLU A 64 7.83 -5.47 11.61
N LEU A 65 6.82 -6.32 11.35
CA LEU A 65 6.65 -7.58 12.07
C LEU A 65 7.80 -8.56 11.80
N ILE A 66 8.29 -8.61 10.55
CA ILE A 66 9.47 -9.41 10.20
C ILE A 66 10.69 -8.93 10.99
N ALA A 67 10.91 -7.61 11.09
CA ALA A 67 12.01 -7.05 11.88
C ALA A 67 11.92 -7.44 13.36
N LEU A 68 10.74 -7.33 13.97
CA LEU A 68 10.52 -7.74 15.38
C LEU A 68 10.75 -9.24 15.59
N ARG A 69 10.33 -10.09 14.64
CA ARG A 69 10.62 -11.53 14.69
C ARG A 69 12.13 -11.80 14.65
N LYS A 70 12.90 -11.02 13.87
CA LYS A 70 14.36 -11.10 13.86
C LYS A 70 15.00 -10.61 15.15
N GLU A 71 14.46 -9.58 15.79
CA GLU A 71 14.91 -9.14 17.12
C GLU A 71 14.69 -10.21 18.18
N ARG A 72 13.53 -10.88 18.17
CA ARG A 72 13.26 -12.05 19.03
C ARG A 72 14.26 -13.17 18.77
N ASP A 73 14.54 -13.48 17.51
CA ASP A 73 15.52 -14.53 17.16
C ASP A 73 16.94 -14.16 17.62
N ALA A 74 17.31 -12.88 17.54
CA ALA A 74 18.58 -12.37 18.08
C ALA A 74 18.63 -12.47 19.61
N ALA A 75 17.56 -12.11 20.32
CA ALA A 75 17.46 -12.28 21.78
C ALA A 75 17.61 -13.76 22.19
N ARG A 76 17.03 -14.68 21.41
CA ARG A 76 17.21 -16.13 21.62
C ARG A 76 18.67 -16.57 21.46
N ALA A 77 19.39 -15.99 20.50
CA ALA A 77 20.83 -16.24 20.36
C ALA A 77 21.63 -15.67 21.55
N LEU A 78 21.23 -14.52 22.10
CA LEU A 78 21.84 -13.93 23.30
C LEU A 78 21.67 -14.80 24.54
N VAL A 79 20.53 -15.48 24.71
CA VAL A 79 20.36 -16.49 25.79
C VAL A 79 21.41 -17.60 25.66
N LYS A 80 21.61 -18.12 24.44
CA LYS A 80 22.64 -19.13 24.18
C LYS A 80 24.04 -18.59 24.47
N GLN A 81 24.32 -17.35 24.09
CA GLN A 81 25.61 -16.69 24.33
C GLN A 81 25.86 -16.44 25.82
N ALA A 82 24.85 -16.03 26.59
CA ALA A 82 24.95 -15.84 28.04
C ALA A 82 25.32 -17.15 28.77
N GLY A 83 24.92 -18.28 28.18
CA GLY A 83 25.28 -19.62 28.64
C GLY A 83 26.71 -20.06 28.35
N LEU A 84 27.45 -19.40 27.46
CA LEU A 84 28.83 -19.78 27.13
C LEU A 84 29.80 -19.39 28.25
N ARG A 85 30.88 -20.16 28.39
CA ARG A 85 31.97 -19.83 29.32
C ARG A 85 32.92 -18.83 28.65
N PRO A 86 33.53 -17.91 29.41
CA PRO A 86 34.61 -17.08 28.89
C PRO A 86 35.74 -17.96 28.33
N ASN A 87 36.26 -17.58 27.17
CA ASN A 87 37.40 -18.27 26.58
C ASN A 87 38.69 -17.84 27.29
N PRO A 88 39.63 -18.76 27.59
CA PRO A 88 40.97 -18.36 28.00
C PRO A 88 41.65 -17.58 26.87
N SER A 89 42.46 -16.60 27.22
CA SER A 89 43.31 -15.88 26.27
C SER A 89 44.78 -16.14 26.55
N VAL A 90 45.58 -16.16 25.50
CA VAL A 90 47.04 -16.13 25.57
C VAL A 90 47.47 -14.92 24.76
N GLU A 91 48.30 -14.09 25.35
CA GLU A 91 48.85 -12.89 24.73
C GLU A 91 50.36 -13.03 24.63
N PHE A 92 50.88 -12.68 23.47
CA PHE A 92 52.31 -12.61 23.19
C PHE A 92 52.62 -11.17 22.82
N SER A 93 53.52 -10.54 23.57
CA SER A 93 54.03 -9.21 23.25
C SER A 93 55.55 -9.24 23.16
N ARG A 94 56.08 -8.48 22.21
CA ARG A 94 57.51 -8.24 22.07
C ARG A 94 57.70 -6.74 21.89
N GLN A 95 58.61 -6.19 22.69
CA GLN A 95 58.97 -4.78 22.63
C GLN A 95 60.47 -4.68 22.39
N GLU A 96 60.84 -3.93 21.35
CA GLU A 96 62.24 -3.74 20.95
C GLU A 96 62.61 -2.27 21.18
N GLN A 97 63.75 -2.02 21.80
CA GLN A 97 64.22 -0.67 22.07
C GLN A 97 64.84 -0.05 20.82
N ILE A 98 64.32 1.10 20.38
CA ILE A 98 64.85 1.82 19.20
C ILE A 98 66.24 2.39 19.52
N GLY A 99 67.26 1.92 18.81
CA GLY A 99 68.66 2.37 18.96
C GLY A 99 69.42 1.76 20.14
N GLY A 100 68.81 0.80 20.85
CA GLY A 100 69.45 0.00 21.90
C GLY A 100 69.51 -1.49 21.54
N ALA A 101 70.05 -2.32 22.44
CA ALA A 101 70.09 -3.78 22.28
C ALA A 101 69.03 -4.52 23.13
N ASP A 102 68.21 -3.78 23.86
CA ASP A 102 67.27 -4.34 24.83
C ASP A 102 65.96 -4.75 24.14
N ASN A 103 65.58 -6.01 24.32
CA ASN A 103 64.39 -6.61 23.75
C ASN A 103 63.66 -7.35 24.85
N ASP A 104 62.40 -7.01 25.07
CA ASP A 104 61.53 -7.71 26.01
C ASP A 104 60.55 -8.59 25.22
N THR A 105 60.30 -9.79 25.71
CA THR A 105 59.35 -10.74 25.12
C THR A 105 58.57 -11.39 26.23
N MET A 106 57.26 -11.15 26.24
CA MET A 106 56.36 -11.61 27.29
C MET A 106 55.27 -12.51 26.69
N ILE A 107 55.03 -13.64 27.37
CA ILE A 107 53.88 -14.50 27.12
C ILE A 107 53.03 -14.47 28.38
N GLY A 108 51.80 -13.96 28.25
CA GLY A 108 50.80 -13.92 29.31
C GLY A 108 49.61 -14.81 28.98
N GLY A 109 48.95 -15.34 29.99
CA GLY A 109 47.69 -16.06 29.84
C GLY A 109 46.64 -15.52 30.81
N SER A 110 45.39 -15.44 30.38
CA SER A 110 44.27 -15.08 31.24
C SER A 110 43.17 -16.15 31.18
N LEU A 111 42.70 -16.59 32.34
CA LEU A 111 41.56 -17.49 32.48
C LEU A 111 40.52 -16.82 33.40
N PRO A 112 39.41 -16.31 32.84
CA PRO A 112 38.38 -15.70 33.66
C PRO A 112 37.65 -16.76 34.49
N LEU A 113 37.61 -16.57 35.82
CA LEU A 113 36.89 -17.45 36.74
C LEU A 113 35.48 -16.90 37.03
N GLU A 114 34.45 -17.70 36.74
CA GLU A 114 33.05 -17.38 37.00
C GLU A 114 32.68 -17.73 38.46
N LEU A 115 32.85 -16.76 39.38
CA LEU A 115 32.49 -16.91 40.79
C LEU A 115 31.06 -16.43 41.08
N GLY A 116 30.43 -17.00 42.13
CA GLY A 116 29.22 -16.43 42.74
C GLY A 116 27.96 -16.42 41.86
N GLY A 117 27.75 -17.44 41.01
CA GLY A 117 26.50 -17.56 40.23
C GLY A 117 26.31 -16.50 39.13
N ARG A 118 27.37 -15.76 38.76
CA ARG A 118 27.31 -14.73 37.71
C ARG A 118 26.74 -15.26 36.39
N ARG A 119 27.16 -16.45 35.98
CA ARG A 119 26.62 -17.12 34.78
C ARG A 119 25.10 -17.36 34.86
N SER A 120 24.59 -17.92 35.96
CA SER A 120 23.14 -18.15 36.11
C SER A 120 22.36 -16.84 36.14
N ALA A 121 22.91 -15.77 36.75
CA ALA A 121 22.29 -14.45 36.74
C ALA A 121 22.23 -13.86 35.31
N ARG A 122 23.31 -13.98 34.51
CA ARG A 122 23.32 -13.54 33.10
C ARG A 122 22.31 -14.30 32.25
N ILE A 123 22.21 -15.62 32.44
CA ILE A 123 21.22 -16.44 31.73
C ILE A 123 19.81 -15.98 32.11
N ALA A 124 19.52 -15.82 33.40
CA ALA A 124 18.21 -15.38 33.87
C ALA A 124 17.80 -14.01 33.31
N VAL A 125 18.73 -13.05 33.22
CA VAL A 125 18.47 -11.75 32.59
C VAL A 125 18.15 -11.93 31.10
N ALA A 126 18.97 -12.67 30.35
CA ALA A 126 18.74 -12.90 28.93
C ALA A 126 17.41 -13.64 28.66
N GLU A 127 17.01 -14.59 29.50
CA GLU A 127 15.73 -15.28 29.39
C GLU A 127 14.54 -14.34 29.61
N ARG A 128 14.64 -13.41 30.57
CA ARG A 128 13.62 -12.38 30.79
C ARG A 128 13.54 -11.41 29.62
N GLU A 129 14.67 -11.00 29.06
CA GLU A 129 14.70 -10.18 27.86
C GLU A 129 14.04 -10.90 26.66
N LEU A 130 14.34 -12.19 26.45
CA LEU A 130 13.68 -12.99 25.41
C LEU A 130 12.16 -13.05 25.63
N ALA A 131 11.70 -13.30 26.85
CA ALA A 131 10.27 -13.35 27.16
C ALA A 131 9.57 -12.03 26.82
N VAL A 132 10.18 -10.89 27.15
CA VAL A 132 9.65 -9.56 26.77
C VAL A 132 9.59 -9.40 25.25
N ARG A 133 10.60 -9.85 24.50
CA ARG A 133 10.58 -9.80 23.03
C ARG A 133 9.52 -10.70 22.41
N GLU A 134 9.31 -11.89 22.97
CA GLU A 134 8.24 -12.80 22.53
C GLU A 134 6.86 -12.15 22.72
N LYS A 135 6.60 -11.55 23.88
CA LYS A 135 5.35 -10.81 24.13
C LYS A 135 5.18 -9.58 23.25
N SER A 136 6.27 -8.86 22.96
CA SER A 136 6.24 -7.72 22.04
C SER A 136 5.83 -8.13 20.61
N VAL A 137 6.29 -9.29 20.14
CA VAL A 137 5.88 -9.84 18.83
C VAL A 137 4.39 -10.20 18.83
N GLU A 138 3.92 -10.93 19.85
CA GLU A 138 2.50 -11.30 19.98
C GLU A 138 1.58 -10.07 20.03
N ASP A 139 2.00 -9.02 20.74
CA ASP A 139 1.24 -7.77 20.81
C ASP A 139 1.20 -7.05 19.46
N ARG A 140 2.34 -6.97 18.75
CA ARG A 140 2.37 -6.35 17.42
C ARG A 140 1.54 -7.13 16.41
N GLU A 141 1.52 -8.47 16.47
CA GLU A 141 0.64 -9.29 15.64
C GLU A 141 -0.84 -8.94 15.86
N ARG A 142 -1.26 -8.80 17.12
CA ARG A 142 -2.62 -8.38 17.48
C ARG A 142 -2.95 -6.99 16.95
N LEU A 143 -2.05 -6.03 17.16
CA LEU A 143 -2.23 -4.65 16.72
C LEU A 143 -2.29 -4.56 15.19
N LEU A 144 -1.38 -5.23 14.48
CA LEU A 144 -1.36 -5.28 13.02
C LEU A 144 -2.65 -5.90 12.48
N ALA A 145 -3.15 -6.98 13.08
CA ALA A 145 -4.41 -7.59 12.67
C ALA A 145 -5.62 -6.66 12.85
N SER A 146 -5.61 -5.81 13.88
CA SER A 146 -6.63 -4.77 14.07
C SER A 146 -6.49 -3.65 13.05
N GLU A 147 -5.27 -3.15 12.85
CA GLU A 147 -4.94 -2.06 11.94
C GLU A 147 -5.30 -2.40 10.50
N VAL A 148 -4.99 -3.62 10.06
CA VAL A 148 -5.34 -4.13 8.72
C VAL A 148 -6.85 -4.20 8.53
N ARG A 149 -7.62 -4.67 9.52
CA ARG A 149 -9.09 -4.71 9.41
C ARG A 149 -9.69 -3.32 9.34
N MET A 150 -9.16 -2.37 10.11
CA MET A 150 -9.58 -0.97 10.05
C MET A 150 -9.29 -0.37 8.67
N LYS A 151 -8.06 -0.51 8.16
CA LYS A 151 -7.67 0.03 6.84
C LYS A 151 -8.38 -0.67 5.69
N PHE A 152 -8.67 -1.96 5.82
CA PHE A 152 -9.53 -2.69 4.88
C PHE A 152 -10.93 -2.08 4.82
N GLY A 153 -11.54 -1.81 5.98
CA GLY A 153 -12.83 -1.14 6.07
C GLY A 153 -12.79 0.27 5.48
N GLU A 154 -11.76 1.06 5.78
CA GLU A 154 -11.58 2.41 5.21
C GLU A 154 -11.46 2.38 3.68
N ALA A 155 -10.68 1.45 3.11
CA ALA A 155 -10.54 1.28 1.66
C ALA A 155 -11.83 0.83 0.99
N LEU A 156 -12.57 -0.10 1.61
CA LEU A 156 -13.90 -0.51 1.16
C LEU A 156 -14.88 0.66 1.18
N ALA A 157 -14.90 1.43 2.27
CA ALA A 157 -15.77 2.61 2.41
C ALA A 157 -15.42 3.71 1.41
N ALA A 158 -14.13 3.98 1.17
CA ALA A 158 -13.68 4.94 0.18
C ALA A 158 -14.14 4.54 -1.23
N THR A 159 -14.02 3.26 -1.58
CA THR A 159 -14.48 2.75 -2.88
C THR A 159 -15.98 2.92 -3.06
N LEU A 160 -16.78 2.63 -2.03
CA LEU A 160 -18.24 2.81 -2.10
C LEU A 160 -18.63 4.30 -2.18
N LYS A 161 -17.90 5.20 -1.51
CA LYS A 161 -18.08 6.64 -1.63
C LYS A 161 -17.74 7.15 -3.03
N LEU A 162 -16.68 6.64 -3.64
CA LEU A 162 -16.32 6.96 -5.02
C LEU A 162 -17.43 6.53 -5.97
N LYS A 163 -17.91 5.29 -5.86
CA LYS A 163 -19.06 4.80 -6.64
C LYS A 163 -20.26 5.74 -6.50
N PHE A 164 -20.63 6.07 -5.27
CA PHE A 164 -21.77 6.94 -5.01
C PHE A 164 -21.58 8.33 -5.65
N ALA A 165 -20.37 8.90 -5.59
CA ALA A 165 -20.07 10.18 -6.24
C ALA A 165 -20.14 10.10 -7.78
N GLU A 166 -19.74 8.96 -8.37
CA GLU A 166 -19.88 8.68 -9.80
C GLU A 166 -21.36 8.59 -10.21
N ASP A 167 -22.17 7.81 -9.49
CA ASP A 167 -23.61 7.64 -9.76
C ASP A 167 -24.36 8.99 -9.69
N VAL A 168 -24.03 9.83 -8.69
CA VAL A 168 -24.60 11.18 -8.54
C VAL A 168 -24.16 12.11 -9.68
N LEU A 169 -22.88 12.04 -10.09
CA LEU A 169 -22.36 12.85 -11.19
C LEU A 169 -23.02 12.47 -12.53
N GLU A 170 -23.21 11.17 -12.77
CA GLU A 170 -23.88 10.67 -13.97
C GLU A 170 -25.31 11.19 -14.04
N THR A 171 -26.08 11.05 -12.96
CA THR A 171 -27.45 11.56 -12.85
C THR A 171 -27.51 13.08 -13.09
N ALA A 172 -26.59 13.85 -12.50
CA ALA A 172 -26.53 15.30 -12.69
C ALA A 172 -26.18 15.69 -14.13
N PHE A 173 -25.35 14.90 -14.80
CA PHE A 173 -25.00 15.14 -16.20
C PHE A 173 -26.18 14.86 -17.15
N GLU A 174 -27.00 13.85 -16.86
CA GLU A 174 -28.26 13.62 -17.59
C GLU A 174 -29.23 14.79 -17.40
N GLN A 175 -29.37 15.31 -16.18
CA GLN A 175 -30.18 16.50 -15.90
C GLN A 175 -29.68 17.72 -16.67
N PHE A 176 -28.36 17.94 -16.70
CA PHE A 176 -27.76 19.01 -17.49
C PHE A 176 -28.09 18.89 -18.98
N ARG A 177 -27.98 17.68 -19.56
CA ARG A 177 -28.35 17.43 -20.96
C ARG A 177 -29.82 17.74 -21.25
N LEU A 178 -30.72 17.38 -20.34
CA LEU A 178 -32.15 17.69 -20.46
C LEU A 178 -32.42 19.20 -20.43
N VAL A 179 -31.77 19.93 -19.51
CA VAL A 179 -31.90 21.40 -19.41
C VAL A 179 -31.33 22.06 -20.65
N GLN A 180 -30.14 21.64 -21.11
CA GLN A 180 -29.53 22.12 -22.34
C GLN A 180 -30.47 21.95 -23.55
N ALA A 181 -31.07 20.76 -23.71
CA ALA A 181 -32.04 20.53 -24.80
C ALA A 181 -33.24 21.50 -24.71
N ARG A 182 -33.81 21.72 -23.52
CA ARG A 182 -34.92 22.67 -23.33
C ARG A 182 -34.53 24.11 -23.63
N VAL A 183 -33.31 24.52 -23.32
CA VAL A 183 -32.78 25.85 -23.68
C VAL A 183 -32.63 25.97 -25.20
N THR A 184 -32.11 24.95 -25.89
CA THR A 184 -32.01 24.96 -27.35
C THR A 184 -33.37 25.05 -28.06
N GLU A 185 -34.42 24.49 -27.45
CA GLU A 185 -35.80 24.60 -27.91
C GLU A 185 -36.49 25.93 -27.51
N GLY A 186 -35.79 26.81 -26.78
CA GLY A 186 -36.32 28.08 -26.29
C GLY A 186 -37.33 27.96 -25.14
N LYS A 187 -37.44 26.79 -24.51
CA LYS A 187 -38.39 26.49 -23.43
C LYS A 187 -37.87 26.85 -22.03
N THR A 188 -36.60 27.22 -21.90
CA THR A 188 -35.95 27.52 -20.61
C THR A 188 -34.87 28.58 -20.81
N ALA A 189 -34.56 29.36 -19.77
CA ALA A 189 -33.57 30.42 -19.84
C ALA A 189 -32.12 29.86 -19.91
N PRO A 190 -31.20 30.48 -20.69
CA PRO A 190 -29.79 30.09 -20.72
C PRO A 190 -29.08 30.14 -19.37
N LEU A 191 -29.59 30.93 -18.43
CA LEU A 191 -29.08 30.98 -17.06
C LEU A 191 -29.19 29.61 -16.35
N GLU A 192 -30.28 28.87 -16.56
CA GLU A 192 -30.51 27.56 -15.96
C GLU A 192 -29.49 26.52 -16.46
N GLU A 193 -29.12 26.57 -17.75
CA GLU A 193 -28.05 25.74 -18.31
C GLU A 193 -26.71 26.04 -17.61
N ASN A 194 -26.37 27.31 -17.42
CA ASN A 194 -25.15 27.68 -16.72
C ASN A 194 -25.15 27.23 -15.25
N MET A 195 -26.27 27.37 -14.54
CA MET A 195 -26.39 26.91 -13.15
C MET A 195 -26.22 25.40 -13.04
N THR A 196 -26.86 24.63 -13.92
CA THR A 196 -26.72 23.17 -13.96
C THR A 196 -25.31 22.73 -14.36
N LEU A 197 -24.66 23.43 -15.28
CA LEU A 197 -23.24 23.19 -15.62
C LEU A 197 -22.32 23.40 -14.41
N VAL A 198 -22.53 24.48 -13.64
CA VAL A 198 -21.77 24.72 -12.40
C VAL A 198 -21.99 23.59 -11.39
N ALA A 199 -23.22 23.09 -11.25
CA ALA A 199 -23.52 21.95 -10.37
C ALA A 199 -22.78 20.67 -10.82
N VAL A 200 -22.77 20.35 -12.11
CA VAL A 200 -22.00 19.22 -12.66
C VAL A 200 -20.51 19.39 -12.39
N ASN A 201 -19.95 20.58 -12.62
CA ASN A 201 -18.53 20.85 -12.36
C ASN A 201 -18.17 20.69 -10.88
N ARG A 202 -19.06 21.10 -9.97
CA ARG A 202 -18.91 20.87 -8.52
C ARG A 202 -18.91 19.38 -8.19
N LEU A 203 -19.84 18.61 -8.74
CA LEU A 203 -19.91 17.15 -8.50
C LEU A 203 -18.70 16.42 -9.09
N ARG A 204 -18.19 16.86 -10.24
CA ARG A 204 -16.94 16.35 -10.82
C ARG A 204 -15.77 16.55 -9.86
N SER A 205 -15.64 17.73 -9.27
CA SER A 205 -14.60 18.01 -8.26
C SER A 205 -14.71 17.08 -7.03
N ILE A 206 -15.93 16.83 -6.55
CA ILE A 206 -16.18 15.87 -5.46
C ILE A 206 -15.74 14.47 -5.85
N ARG A 207 -16.08 14.01 -7.07
CA ARG A 207 -15.67 12.68 -7.57
C ARG A 207 -14.16 12.55 -7.63
N GLU A 208 -13.44 13.55 -8.14
CA GLU A 208 -11.96 13.53 -8.18
C GLU A 208 -11.36 13.46 -6.76
N THR A 209 -11.96 14.17 -5.80
CA THR A 209 -11.55 14.08 -4.39
C THR A 209 -11.75 12.67 -3.83
N GLN A 210 -12.90 12.03 -4.11
CA GLN A 210 -13.13 10.64 -3.67
C GLN A 210 -12.21 9.63 -4.39
N ALA A 211 -11.84 9.88 -5.64
CA ALA A 211 -10.89 9.06 -6.36
C ALA A 211 -9.51 9.12 -5.71
N GLY A 212 -9.04 10.32 -5.36
CA GLY A 212 -7.80 10.51 -4.61
C GLY A 212 -7.83 9.82 -3.24
N ASN A 213 -8.91 9.99 -2.48
CA ASN A 213 -9.08 9.34 -1.17
C ASN A 213 -9.06 7.81 -1.27
N THR A 214 -9.66 7.26 -2.34
CA THR A 214 -9.66 5.81 -2.58
C THR A 214 -8.24 5.31 -2.87
N GLU A 215 -7.48 5.99 -3.72
CA GLU A 215 -6.10 5.58 -4.00
C GLU A 215 -5.22 5.66 -2.74
N ILE A 216 -5.36 6.71 -1.93
CA ILE A 216 -4.65 6.83 -0.65
C ILE A 216 -4.98 5.65 0.28
N ALA A 217 -6.27 5.33 0.45
CA ALA A 217 -6.68 4.22 1.30
C ALA A 217 -6.13 2.86 0.83
N PHE A 218 -6.06 2.65 -0.50
CA PHE A 218 -5.47 1.43 -1.06
C PHE A 218 -3.94 1.40 -0.91
N LEU A 219 -3.24 2.53 -1.03
CA LEU A 219 -1.81 2.60 -0.80
C LEU A 219 -1.45 2.29 0.66
N GLU A 220 -2.21 2.84 1.60
CA GLU A 220 -2.05 2.53 3.03
C GLU A 220 -2.28 1.05 3.32
N LEU A 221 -3.33 0.45 2.73
CA LEU A 221 -3.60 -0.97 2.88
C LEU A 221 -2.47 -1.81 2.26
N ARG A 222 -2.03 -1.53 1.03
CA ARG A 222 -0.91 -2.23 0.38
C ARG A 222 0.36 -2.18 1.23
N ASN A 223 0.66 -1.03 1.84
CA ASN A 223 1.80 -0.87 2.72
C ASN A 223 1.75 -1.83 3.92
N LEU A 224 0.60 -1.94 4.59
CA LEU A 224 0.41 -2.87 5.69
C LEU A 224 0.53 -4.35 5.26
N LEU A 225 0.08 -4.66 4.05
CA LEU A 225 0.18 -5.99 3.46
C LEU A 225 1.60 -6.35 2.98
N GLY A 226 2.56 -5.41 3.03
CA GLY A 226 3.89 -5.61 2.45
C GLY A 226 3.87 -5.71 0.92
N MET A 227 2.83 -5.19 0.27
CA MET A 227 2.67 -5.17 -1.18
C MET A 227 3.34 -3.94 -1.79
N LYS A 228 3.75 -4.05 -3.07
CA LYS A 228 4.24 -2.88 -3.82
C LYS A 228 3.07 -1.96 -4.19
N PRO A 229 3.29 -0.63 -4.31
CA PRO A 229 2.23 0.33 -4.65
C PRO A 229 1.48 0.00 -5.95
N GLU A 230 2.18 -0.59 -6.92
CA GLU A 230 1.65 -0.87 -8.27
C GLU A 230 0.92 -2.21 -8.34
N GLN A 231 0.99 -3.05 -7.30
CA GLN A 231 0.34 -4.35 -7.31
C GLN A 231 -1.18 -4.20 -7.29
N PRO A 232 -1.90 -4.89 -8.21
CA PRO A 232 -3.35 -4.82 -8.25
C PRO A 232 -3.92 -5.43 -6.98
N LEU A 233 -4.86 -4.71 -6.37
CA LEU A 233 -5.57 -5.14 -5.16
C LEU A 233 -7.05 -4.94 -5.38
N ARG A 234 -7.82 -6.00 -5.23
CA ARG A 234 -9.29 -5.96 -5.27
C ARG A 234 -9.84 -6.51 -3.97
N LEU A 235 -10.78 -5.80 -3.38
CA LEU A 235 -11.39 -6.17 -2.12
C LEU A 235 -12.70 -6.91 -2.36
N ARG A 236 -13.03 -7.80 -1.42
CA ARG A 236 -14.31 -8.50 -1.33
C ARG A 236 -14.94 -8.20 0.01
N GLY A 237 -16.19 -7.77 -0.01
CA GLY A 237 -16.95 -7.49 1.22
C GLY A 237 -18.03 -6.44 1.00
N ASP A 238 -18.84 -6.29 2.03
CA ASP A 238 -19.88 -5.27 2.13
C ASP A 238 -20.04 -4.80 3.59
N PHE A 239 -20.87 -3.79 3.79
CA PHE A 239 -21.23 -3.26 5.09
C PHE A 239 -22.66 -3.67 5.51
N GLY A 240 -23.25 -4.68 4.87
CA GLY A 240 -24.62 -5.12 5.13
C GLY A 240 -24.77 -5.85 6.47
N ASN A 241 -23.77 -6.62 6.87
CA ASN A 241 -23.79 -7.46 8.08
C ASN A 241 -22.70 -7.06 9.09
N LEU A 242 -22.74 -5.83 9.60
CA LEU A 242 -21.67 -5.29 10.47
C LEU A 242 -21.89 -5.47 11.97
N VAL A 243 -23.12 -5.72 12.41
CA VAL A 243 -23.43 -5.72 13.84
C VAL A 243 -23.27 -7.13 14.39
N ALA A 244 -22.02 -7.52 14.63
CA ALA A 244 -21.77 -8.57 15.63
C ALA A 244 -22.11 -7.98 17.00
N PRO A 245 -22.90 -8.66 17.85
CA PRO A 245 -23.18 -8.17 19.19
C PRO A 245 -21.87 -8.05 19.97
N LEU A 246 -21.52 -6.82 20.34
CA LEU A 246 -20.33 -6.58 21.15
C LEU A 246 -20.57 -7.13 22.58
N PRO A 247 -19.57 -7.79 23.18
CA PRO A 247 -19.67 -8.20 24.57
C PRO A 247 -19.84 -6.99 25.49
N ILE A 248 -20.50 -7.19 26.63
CA ILE A 248 -20.62 -6.14 27.65
C ILE A 248 -19.24 -5.69 28.12
N LEU A 249 -19.12 -4.42 28.54
CA LEU A 249 -17.85 -3.80 28.91
C LEU A 249 -17.06 -4.64 29.93
N ALA A 250 -17.72 -5.18 30.95
CA ALA A 250 -17.06 -5.99 31.99
C ALA A 250 -16.43 -7.28 31.43
N ALA A 251 -17.10 -7.94 30.47
CA ALA A 251 -16.57 -9.13 29.81
C ALA A 251 -15.41 -8.75 28.86
N ALA A 252 -15.55 -7.63 28.14
CA ALA A 252 -14.50 -7.12 27.27
C ALA A 252 -13.23 -6.73 28.05
N THR A 253 -13.37 -6.08 29.22
CA THR A 253 -12.23 -5.72 30.07
C THR A 253 -11.57 -6.94 30.69
N ALA A 254 -12.34 -7.90 31.20
CA ALA A 254 -11.80 -9.15 31.74
C ALA A 254 -11.00 -9.92 30.67
N ASN A 255 -11.55 -10.04 29.46
CA ASN A 255 -10.86 -10.68 28.34
C ASN A 255 -9.59 -9.90 27.95
N ALA A 256 -9.65 -8.57 27.92
CA ALA A 256 -8.48 -7.75 27.62
C ALA A 256 -7.37 -7.95 28.66
N LEU A 257 -7.68 -7.97 29.96
CA LEU A 257 -6.68 -8.19 31.00
C LEU A 257 -6.01 -9.57 30.92
N GLN A 258 -6.72 -10.58 30.43
CA GLN A 258 -6.20 -11.95 30.33
C GLN A 258 -5.46 -12.23 29.01
N ALA A 259 -5.91 -11.64 27.90
CA ALA A 259 -5.43 -11.98 26.57
C ALA A 259 -4.37 -11.02 26.01
N ARG A 260 -4.17 -9.86 26.65
CA ARG A 260 -3.23 -8.84 26.18
C ARG A 260 -1.77 -9.24 26.48
N PRO A 261 -0.92 -9.48 25.46
CA PRO A 261 0.47 -9.89 25.69
C PRO A 261 1.33 -8.80 26.34
N ASP A 262 0.96 -7.52 26.17
CA ASP A 262 1.66 -6.37 26.74
C ASP A 262 1.49 -6.19 28.25
N LEU A 263 0.58 -6.94 28.89
CA LEU A 263 0.35 -6.92 30.33
C LEU A 263 1.05 -8.07 31.08
N ALA A 264 1.69 -9.00 30.36
CA ALA A 264 2.25 -10.24 30.89
C ALA A 264 3.75 -10.15 31.23
#